data_AF-A0A1Q8V6E7-F1
#
_entry.id   AF-A0A1Q8V6E7-F1
#
_cell.length_a   1.000
_cell.length_b   1.000
_cell.length_c   1.000
_cell.angle_alpha   90.00
_cell.angle_beta   90.00
_cell.angle_gamma   90.00
#
_symmetry.space_group_name_H-M   'P 1'
#
loop_
_entity.id
_entity.type
_entity.pdbx_description
1 polymer ?
#
loop_
_entity_poly.entity_id
_entity_poly.type
_entity_poly.pdbx_seq_one_letter_code
_entity_poly.pdbx_strand_id
1 'polypeptide(L)'
;MRSSVKVLSVAAALAMAVGLSACDEQDVAQPSAGASSTASAKTDSEGPDTPPSEGTEDGKDSKSKGGETTKSGSTIQSIKPVTFKDEEIGLTQTCDKVIEDYAAPEYKKTHKSDTVYLLHCTLDFSGDIAFSDTIADSTSLQDSTESKRKANEYGALLADDLKNDGLEVLDSEDYGSTKVEGWISMAALSESTKLKPFSEGTTSIVYDRAAGKGVQSGKQYAAYSDTQDLVLK
;
A
#
# COMPACT_ATOMS: atom_id res chain seq x y z
N MET A 1 -39.00 -37.02 19.22
CA MET A 1 -39.57 -36.36 18.02
C MET A 1 -38.41 -35.89 17.16
N ARG A 2 -38.30 -36.43 15.93
CA ARG A 2 -37.29 -36.02 14.95
C ARG A 2 -37.90 -34.89 14.12
N SER A 3 -37.43 -33.66 14.30
CA SER A 3 -37.84 -32.53 13.44
C SER A 3 -36.89 -32.41 12.27
N SER A 4 -37.40 -32.72 11.09
CA SER A 4 -36.74 -32.46 9.80
C SER A 4 -37.01 -31.02 9.39
N VAL A 5 -35.97 -30.20 9.30
CA VAL A 5 -36.07 -28.85 8.71
C VAL A 5 -35.66 -28.95 7.24
N LYS A 6 -36.62 -28.71 6.34
CA LYS A 6 -36.45 -28.48 4.90
C LYS A 6 -36.67 -27.00 4.64
N VAL A 7 -35.67 -26.29 4.12
CA VAL A 7 -35.82 -24.95 3.48
C VAL A 7 -34.74 -24.86 2.39
N LEU A 8 -35.08 -25.20 1.13
CA LEU A 8 -35.47 -24.30 0.02
C LEU A 8 -34.30 -23.43 -0.49
N SER A 9 -33.57 -23.99 -1.45
CA SER A 9 -32.61 -23.30 -2.31
C SER A 9 -33.35 -22.41 -3.32
N VAL A 10 -32.98 -21.14 -3.38
CA VAL A 10 -33.34 -20.22 -4.47
C VAL A 10 -32.12 -20.08 -5.35
N ALA A 11 -32.20 -20.58 -6.59
CA ALA A 11 -31.22 -20.33 -7.63
C ALA A 11 -31.61 -19.06 -8.39
N ALA A 12 -30.74 -18.04 -8.36
CA ALA A 12 -30.86 -16.88 -9.23
C ALA A 12 -30.03 -17.12 -10.49
N ALA A 13 -30.69 -17.13 -11.65
CA ALA A 13 -30.05 -17.22 -12.95
C ALA A 13 -29.58 -15.80 -13.38
N LEU A 14 -28.28 -15.62 -13.53
CA LEU A 14 -27.70 -14.43 -14.17
C LEU A 14 -27.60 -14.68 -15.68
N ALA A 15 -28.32 -13.85 -16.45
CA ALA A 15 -28.24 -13.81 -17.90
C ALA A 15 -26.92 -13.15 -18.32
N MET A 16 -26.12 -13.84 -19.14
CA MET A 16 -24.97 -13.25 -19.81
C MET A 16 -25.44 -12.52 -21.06
N ALA A 17 -25.10 -11.23 -21.16
CA ALA A 17 -25.19 -10.48 -22.39
C ALA A 17 -23.87 -10.61 -23.17
N VAL A 18 -23.97 -11.12 -24.40
CA VAL A 18 -22.92 -11.14 -25.42
C VAL A 18 -23.33 -10.22 -26.57
N GLY A 19 -22.37 -9.44 -27.10
CA GLY A 19 -22.48 -8.72 -28.37
C GLY A 19 -21.31 -7.73 -28.53
N LEU A 20 -20.23 -8.06 -29.25
CA LEU A 20 -20.00 -7.84 -30.70
C LEU A 20 -19.86 -6.35 -31.04
N SER A 21 -18.63 -5.82 -31.14
CA SER A 21 -17.76 -5.74 -32.33
C SER A 21 -18.02 -4.50 -33.21
N ALA A 22 -17.01 -3.63 -33.36
CA ALA A 22 -16.67 -2.97 -34.62
C ALA A 22 -15.33 -2.24 -34.48
N CYS A 23 -14.38 -2.68 -35.31
CA CYS A 23 -13.15 -1.97 -35.67
C CYS A 23 -13.50 -0.68 -36.44
N ASP A 24 -12.65 0.34 -36.36
CA ASP A 24 -12.27 1.07 -37.57
C ASP A 24 -10.87 1.68 -37.40
N GLU A 25 -10.18 1.74 -38.54
CA GLU A 25 -8.75 1.88 -38.74
C GLU A 25 -8.32 3.36 -38.87
N GLN A 26 -7.02 3.60 -38.63
CA GLN A 26 -6.14 4.62 -39.24
C GLN A 26 -6.65 6.05 -39.53
N ASP A 27 -5.94 7.05 -38.98
CA ASP A 27 -5.33 8.07 -39.86
C ASP A 27 -4.00 8.61 -39.27
N VAL A 28 -3.11 8.96 -40.18
CA VAL A 28 -1.66 9.19 -40.02
C VAL A 28 -1.39 10.67 -40.26
N ALA A 29 -0.73 11.36 -39.33
CA ALA A 29 0.09 12.53 -39.67
C ALA A 29 1.06 12.94 -38.54
N GLN A 30 2.32 12.55 -38.70
CA GLN A 30 3.52 13.30 -38.31
C GLN A 30 4.36 13.34 -39.62
N PRO A 31 5.11 14.42 -40.01
CA PRO A 31 5.94 15.28 -39.17
C PRO A 31 6.02 16.78 -39.55
N SER A 32 6.66 17.58 -38.68
CA SER A 32 7.60 18.58 -39.17
C SER A 32 8.71 18.80 -38.14
N ALA A 33 9.94 18.64 -38.62
CA ALA A 33 11.18 18.98 -37.97
C ALA A 33 11.70 20.32 -38.54
N GLY A 34 12.38 21.08 -37.69
CA GLY A 34 13.21 22.25 -38.05
C GLY A 34 13.44 23.08 -36.78
N ALA A 35 14.52 22.91 -36.01
CA ALA A 35 15.90 23.35 -36.28
C ALA A 35 15.96 24.81 -36.74
N SER A 36 16.83 25.70 -36.28
CA SER A 36 17.84 25.82 -35.23
C SER A 36 18.35 27.27 -35.39
N SER A 37 18.85 27.92 -34.34
CA SER A 37 20.11 28.72 -34.35
C SER A 37 20.13 29.89 -33.35
N THR A 38 21.11 29.81 -32.44
CA THR A 38 22.10 30.85 -32.04
C THR A 38 21.62 32.16 -31.38
N ALA A 39 22.33 32.81 -30.45
CA ALA A 39 23.47 32.53 -29.59
C ALA A 39 23.71 33.78 -28.69
N SER A 40 24.20 33.53 -27.47
CA SER A 40 25.19 34.32 -26.72
C SER A 40 24.89 35.66 -26.02
N ALA A 41 25.36 35.65 -24.76
CA ALA A 41 26.07 36.71 -23.99
C ALA A 41 25.23 37.74 -23.21
N LYS A 42 25.63 38.26 -22.04
CA LYS A 42 26.45 37.89 -20.86
C LYS A 42 26.47 39.17 -19.97
N THR A 43 26.68 39.02 -18.66
CA THR A 43 27.29 39.98 -17.70
C THR A 43 26.40 41.01 -16.95
N ASP A 44 26.31 40.76 -15.64
CA ASP A 44 26.50 41.61 -14.44
C ASP A 44 25.86 43.01 -14.29
N SER A 45 25.23 43.21 -13.13
CA SER A 45 25.34 44.45 -12.34
C SER A 45 25.13 44.18 -10.85
N GLU A 46 25.97 44.84 -10.05
CA GLU A 46 26.27 44.69 -8.62
C GLU A 46 25.19 45.25 -7.66
N GLY A 47 25.29 44.88 -6.37
CA GLY A 47 24.43 45.28 -5.23
C GLY A 47 24.60 46.74 -4.75
N PRO A 48 24.11 47.13 -3.55
CA PRO A 48 24.64 46.64 -2.25
C PRO A 48 23.68 46.55 -1.00
N ASP A 49 24.12 45.75 0.00
CA ASP A 49 24.09 45.82 1.49
C ASP A 49 22.93 46.52 2.27
N THR A 50 22.35 46.03 3.40
CA THR A 50 22.86 45.59 4.73
C THR A 50 21.63 45.30 5.67
N PRO A 51 21.67 44.88 6.98
CA PRO A 51 22.50 43.97 7.81
C PRO A 51 21.71 42.79 8.50
N PRO A 52 22.34 41.93 9.33
CA PRO A 52 21.81 40.66 9.83
C PRO A 52 21.17 40.75 11.24
N SER A 53 20.37 39.75 11.62
CA SER A 53 20.02 39.47 13.02
C SER A 53 20.50 38.07 13.41
N GLU A 54 21.47 38.03 14.32
CA GLU A 54 21.92 36.85 15.05
C GLU A 54 21.16 36.68 16.38
N GLY A 55 21.13 35.44 16.87
CA GLY A 55 20.87 35.05 18.27
C GLY A 55 19.56 34.27 18.45
N THR A 56 19.52 33.05 18.99
CA THR A 56 20.54 32.23 19.67
C THR A 56 20.02 30.80 19.79
N GLU A 57 20.94 29.84 19.81
CA GLU A 57 20.75 28.39 19.90
C GLU A 57 20.15 27.92 21.23
N ASP A 58 19.44 26.77 21.17
CA ASP A 58 19.73 25.51 21.90
C ASP A 58 18.49 24.79 22.42
N GLY A 59 18.26 23.57 21.93
CA GLY A 59 17.09 22.77 22.31
C GLY A 59 17.03 21.31 21.84
N LYS A 60 18.13 20.71 21.37
CA LYS A 60 18.36 19.26 21.36
C LYS A 60 17.39 18.41 20.52
N ASP A 61 17.40 18.62 19.21
CA ASP A 61 16.92 17.61 18.27
C ASP A 61 17.87 16.41 18.30
N SER A 62 17.40 15.32 18.89
CA SER A 62 17.99 14.00 18.68
C SER A 62 17.97 13.76 17.18
N LYS A 63 19.15 13.70 16.58
CA LYS A 63 19.38 13.39 15.18
C LYS A 63 18.87 11.98 14.87
N SER A 64 17.56 11.83 14.74
CA SER A 64 16.95 10.69 14.08
C SER A 64 17.40 10.75 12.63
N LYS A 65 17.94 9.63 12.16
CA LYS A 65 18.36 9.36 10.79
C LYS A 65 17.16 9.67 9.88
N GLY A 66 17.16 10.87 9.27
CA GLY A 66 15.98 11.48 8.66
C GLY A 66 15.39 10.63 7.54
N GLY A 67 14.20 10.10 7.78
CA GLY A 67 13.33 9.57 6.74
C GLY A 67 12.62 10.71 6.01
N GLU A 68 12.18 10.42 4.79
CA GLU A 68 11.23 11.29 4.07
C GLU A 68 9.93 11.40 4.88
N THR A 69 9.29 12.56 4.85
CA THR A 69 8.03 12.81 5.59
C THR A 69 6.89 12.99 4.61
N THR A 70 5.73 12.43 4.93
CA THR A 70 4.48 12.66 4.17
C THR A 70 3.98 14.09 4.37
N LYS A 71 3.00 14.52 3.56
CA LYS A 71 2.40 15.86 3.70
C LYS A 71 1.72 16.06 5.06
N SER A 72 1.13 15.02 5.63
CA SER A 72 0.56 15.03 6.98
C SER A 72 1.62 14.99 8.11
N GLY A 73 2.91 14.87 7.77
CA GLY A 73 4.02 14.87 8.73
C GLY A 73 4.40 13.48 9.27
N SER A 74 3.88 12.40 8.67
CA SER A 74 4.23 11.04 9.07
C SER A 74 5.62 10.67 8.54
N THR A 75 6.43 9.95 9.33
CA THR A 75 7.80 9.58 8.93
C THR A 75 7.81 8.27 8.16
N ILE A 76 8.37 8.28 6.94
CA ILE A 76 8.63 7.09 6.14
C ILE A 76 9.96 6.48 6.58
N GLN A 77 9.92 5.22 7.00
CA GLN A 77 11.10 4.47 7.43
C GLN A 77 11.39 3.35 6.44
N SER A 78 12.63 3.23 6.00
CA SER A 78 13.05 2.10 5.17
C SER A 78 13.27 0.86 6.04
N ILE A 79 12.83 -0.30 5.54
CA ILE A 79 13.11 -1.61 6.16
C ILE A 79 14.09 -2.40 5.31
N LYS A 80 14.72 -3.43 5.90
CA LYS A 80 15.30 -4.52 5.12
C LYS A 80 14.16 -5.14 4.31
N PRO A 81 14.28 -5.25 2.98
CA PRO A 81 13.20 -5.78 2.17
C PRO A 81 12.77 -7.16 2.65
N VAL A 82 11.46 -7.34 2.80
CA VAL A 82 10.83 -8.61 3.16
C VAL A 82 10.13 -9.13 1.93
N THR A 83 10.38 -10.38 1.54
CA THR A 83 9.81 -10.97 0.33
C THR A 83 9.10 -12.28 0.64
N PHE A 84 7.80 -12.33 0.33
CA PHE A 84 6.97 -13.52 0.36
C PHE A 84 6.81 -14.09 -1.03
N LYS A 85 6.85 -15.43 -1.15
CA LYS A 85 6.67 -16.15 -2.41
C LYS A 85 5.59 -17.21 -2.25
N ASP A 86 4.42 -16.95 -2.82
CA ASP A 86 3.33 -17.91 -2.89
C ASP A 86 3.34 -18.56 -4.27
N GLU A 87 4.09 -19.66 -4.38
CA GLU A 87 4.26 -20.40 -5.64
C GLU A 87 2.94 -20.98 -6.17
N GLU A 88 1.97 -21.25 -5.29
CA GLU A 88 0.68 -21.85 -5.68
C GLU A 88 -0.13 -20.91 -6.57
N ILE A 89 -0.13 -19.61 -6.25
CA ILE A 89 -0.82 -18.57 -7.02
C ILE A 89 0.12 -17.72 -7.88
N GLY A 90 1.43 -17.98 -7.81
CA GLY A 90 2.45 -17.25 -8.57
C GLY A 90 2.68 -15.82 -8.10
N LEU A 91 2.43 -15.52 -6.82
CA LEU A 91 2.64 -14.18 -6.23
C LEU A 91 4.04 -14.07 -5.63
N THR A 92 4.73 -12.99 -5.98
CA THR A 92 5.87 -12.45 -5.23
C THR A 92 5.50 -11.10 -4.64
N GLN A 93 5.41 -11.01 -3.33
CA GLN A 93 5.17 -9.76 -2.61
C GLN A 93 6.47 -9.30 -1.95
N THR A 94 6.91 -8.08 -2.22
CA THR A 94 8.10 -7.50 -1.59
C THR A 94 7.76 -6.17 -0.94
N CYS A 95 8.07 -6.02 0.35
CA CYS A 95 7.81 -4.79 1.10
C CYS A 95 9.11 -4.17 1.60
N ASP A 96 9.25 -2.85 1.51
CA ASP A 96 10.54 -2.17 1.67
C ASP A 96 10.51 -0.88 2.51
N LYS A 97 9.31 -0.32 2.78
CA LYS A 97 9.12 0.85 3.64
C LYS A 97 7.91 0.69 4.54
N VAL A 98 7.93 1.42 5.65
CA VAL A 98 6.84 1.48 6.61
C VAL A 98 6.60 2.89 7.09
N ILE A 99 5.36 3.18 7.48
CA ILE A 99 5.00 4.35 8.26
C ILE A 99 4.33 3.84 9.54
N GLU A 100 4.85 4.30 10.68
CA GLU A 100 4.29 4.02 11.99
C GLU A 100 3.39 5.18 12.44
N ASP A 101 2.21 4.85 12.99
CA ASP A 101 1.19 5.80 13.45
C ASP A 101 0.89 6.93 12.43
N TYR A 102 0.55 6.51 11.21
CA TYR A 102 0.21 7.42 10.12
C TYR A 102 -0.89 8.42 10.54
N ALA A 103 -0.65 9.69 10.27
CA ALA A 103 -1.60 10.77 10.50
C ALA A 103 -2.70 10.71 9.41
N ALA A 104 -3.73 9.90 9.69
CA ALA A 104 -4.93 9.73 8.87
C ALA A 104 -6.10 10.58 9.43
N PRO A 105 -6.15 11.90 9.18
CA PRO A 105 -7.13 12.80 9.79
C PRO A 105 -8.58 12.47 9.41
N GLU A 106 -8.87 12.00 8.20
CA GLU A 106 -10.22 11.64 7.78
C GLU A 106 -10.69 10.37 8.52
N TYR A 107 -9.88 9.31 8.50
CA TYR A 107 -10.14 8.07 9.24
C TYR A 107 -10.29 8.31 10.75
N LYS A 108 -9.39 9.11 11.35
CA LYS A 108 -9.39 9.37 12.80
C LYS A 108 -10.58 10.23 13.28
N LYS A 109 -11.45 10.75 12.40
CA LYS A 109 -12.71 11.40 12.81
C LYS A 109 -13.63 10.46 13.59
N THR A 110 -13.73 9.20 13.16
CA THR A 110 -14.54 8.15 13.78
C THR A 110 -13.72 7.08 14.51
N HIS A 111 -12.41 6.99 14.23
CA HIS A 111 -11.50 5.96 14.74
C HIS A 111 -10.37 6.52 15.63
N LYS A 112 -10.73 7.36 16.60
CA LYS A 112 -9.76 8.17 17.39
C LYS A 112 -8.73 7.36 18.18
N SER A 113 -9.07 6.14 18.58
CA SER A 113 -8.20 5.26 19.38
C SER A 113 -7.38 4.30 18.54
N ASP A 114 -7.59 4.28 17.23
CA ASP A 114 -6.92 3.33 16.35
C ASP A 114 -5.55 3.87 15.96
N THR A 115 -4.58 2.97 15.87
CA THR A 115 -3.24 3.31 15.34
C THR A 115 -3.13 2.78 13.92
N VAL A 116 -2.75 3.66 12.98
CA VAL A 116 -2.64 3.32 11.56
C VAL A 116 -1.19 3.05 11.20
N TYR A 117 -0.95 1.98 10.46
CA TYR A 117 0.36 1.61 9.95
C TYR A 117 0.26 1.45 8.44
N LEU A 118 1.27 1.93 7.71
CA LEU A 118 1.34 1.73 6.26
C LEU A 118 2.55 0.88 5.93
N LEU A 119 2.39 -0.08 5.02
CA LEU A 119 3.45 -0.95 4.52
C LEU A 119 3.51 -0.80 3.00
N HIS A 120 4.63 -0.30 2.50
CA HIS A 120 4.84 -0.18 1.05
C HIS A 120 5.26 -1.53 0.49
N CYS A 121 4.52 -2.04 -0.49
CA CYS A 121 4.79 -3.32 -1.13
C CYS A 121 4.63 -3.25 -2.65
N THR A 122 5.45 -4.02 -3.35
CA THR A 122 5.24 -4.43 -4.74
C THR A 122 4.69 -5.85 -4.77
N LEU A 123 3.60 -6.07 -5.49
CA LEU A 123 3.02 -7.38 -5.72
C LEU A 123 3.17 -7.71 -7.21
N ASP A 124 3.87 -8.80 -7.50
CA ASP A 124 4.15 -9.28 -8.86
C ASP A 124 3.56 -10.68 -9.04
N PHE A 125 2.65 -10.82 -9.99
CA PHE A 125 1.89 -12.02 -10.26
C PHE A 125 2.33 -12.65 -11.59
N SER A 126 2.65 -13.94 -11.54
CA SER A 126 3.07 -14.75 -12.69
C SER A 126 2.11 -15.89 -13.02
N GLY A 127 1.06 -16.07 -12.21
CA GLY A 127 0.06 -17.14 -12.35
C GLY A 127 -1.29 -16.65 -12.88
N ASP A 128 -2.33 -17.46 -12.65
CA ASP A 128 -3.71 -17.18 -13.07
C ASP A 128 -4.48 -16.26 -12.10
N ILE A 129 -3.79 -15.74 -11.07
CA ILE A 129 -4.33 -14.81 -10.08
C ILE A 129 -3.66 -13.45 -10.32
N ALA A 130 -4.43 -12.39 -10.14
CA ALA A 130 -3.98 -11.01 -10.24
C ALA A 130 -4.40 -10.24 -8.99
N PHE A 131 -4.04 -8.95 -8.92
CA PHE A 131 -4.39 -8.12 -7.77
C PHE A 131 -5.91 -8.09 -7.53
N SER A 132 -6.26 -8.17 -6.24
CA SER A 132 -7.60 -7.97 -5.68
C SER A 132 -7.46 -7.63 -4.20
N ASP A 133 -8.49 -7.04 -3.59
CA ASP A 133 -8.46 -6.69 -2.16
C ASP A 133 -8.21 -7.92 -1.28
N THR A 134 -8.72 -9.10 -1.64
CA THR A 134 -8.47 -10.33 -0.87
C THR A 134 -6.97 -10.68 -0.79
N ILE A 135 -6.16 -10.27 -1.77
CA ILE A 135 -4.71 -10.43 -1.70
C ILE A 135 -4.09 -9.37 -0.77
N ALA A 136 -4.52 -8.12 -0.84
CA ALA A 136 -4.07 -7.10 0.11
C ALA A 136 -4.44 -7.48 1.56
N ASP A 137 -5.67 -7.95 1.78
CA ASP A 137 -6.23 -8.41 3.06
C ASP A 137 -5.42 -9.56 3.70
N SER A 138 -4.71 -10.33 2.88
CA SER A 138 -3.85 -11.42 3.37
C SER A 138 -2.59 -10.90 4.07
N THR A 139 -2.29 -9.60 3.99
CA THR A 139 -1.14 -8.99 4.66
C THR A 139 -1.57 -8.32 5.97
N SER A 140 -0.84 -8.61 7.04
CA SER A 140 -1.02 -7.96 8.34
C SER A 140 0.31 -7.75 9.06
N LEU A 141 0.27 -7.00 10.16
CA LEU A 141 1.37 -6.85 11.09
C LEU A 141 1.01 -7.49 12.43
N GLN A 142 1.97 -8.19 13.03
CA GLN A 142 1.78 -8.82 14.35
C GLN A 142 3.02 -8.67 15.21
N ASP A 143 2.82 -8.48 16.51
CA ASP A 143 3.91 -8.55 17.48
C ASP A 143 4.26 -10.02 17.79
N SER A 144 5.52 -10.37 17.63
CA SER A 144 6.06 -11.72 17.84
C SER A 144 6.11 -12.14 19.32
N THR A 145 6.01 -11.17 20.24
CA THR A 145 6.05 -11.41 21.70
C THR A 145 4.67 -11.41 22.34
N GLU A 146 3.67 -10.80 21.69
CA GLU A 146 2.33 -10.63 22.24
C GLU A 146 1.26 -10.61 21.12
N SER A 147 0.68 -11.78 20.84
CA SER A 147 -0.21 -12.01 19.68
C SER A 147 -1.48 -11.14 19.61
N LYS A 148 -1.91 -10.55 20.73
CA LYS A 148 -3.04 -9.59 20.74
C LYS A 148 -2.69 -8.28 20.03
N ARG A 149 -1.41 -7.94 19.94
CA ARG A 149 -0.93 -6.74 19.25
C ARG A 149 -0.79 -7.05 17.77
N LYS A 150 -1.68 -6.46 16.98
CA LYS A 150 -1.75 -6.68 15.55
C LYS A 150 -2.46 -5.53 14.86
N ALA A 151 -2.12 -5.33 13.59
CA ALA A 151 -2.82 -4.45 12.68
C ALA A 151 -3.22 -5.26 11.45
N ASN A 152 -4.50 -5.24 11.09
CA ASN A 152 -5.00 -5.88 9.88
C ASN A 152 -5.18 -4.84 8.79
N GLU A 153 -5.43 -5.27 7.55
CA GLU A 153 -5.75 -4.42 6.40
C GLU A 153 -7.04 -3.58 6.63
N TYR A 154 -6.99 -2.29 6.26
CA TYR A 154 -8.09 -1.30 6.31
C TYR A 154 -8.14 -0.38 5.06
N GLY A 155 -7.65 -0.84 3.91
CA GLY A 155 -7.42 -0.12 2.64
C GLY A 155 -8.46 0.93 2.28
N ALA A 156 -9.69 0.46 2.05
CA ALA A 156 -10.78 1.31 1.57
C ALA A 156 -11.13 2.46 2.52
N LEU A 157 -10.91 2.30 3.84
CA LEU A 157 -11.23 3.33 4.83
C LEU A 157 -10.14 4.40 4.97
N LEU A 158 -8.94 4.14 4.45
CA LEU A 158 -7.78 5.01 4.54
C LEU A 158 -7.39 5.63 3.18
N ALA A 159 -8.01 5.19 2.09
CA ALA A 159 -7.68 5.61 0.72
C ALA A 159 -7.67 7.14 0.53
N ASP A 160 -8.66 7.85 1.06
CA ASP A 160 -8.73 9.32 0.94
C ASP A 160 -7.56 10.01 1.65
N ASP A 161 -7.21 9.56 2.85
CA ASP A 161 -6.06 10.10 3.59
C ASP A 161 -4.76 9.86 2.82
N LEU A 162 -4.55 8.67 2.26
CA LEU A 162 -3.35 8.35 1.47
C LEU A 162 -3.27 9.20 0.18
N LYS A 163 -4.38 9.31 -0.56
CA LYS A 163 -4.47 10.13 -1.78
C LYS A 163 -4.16 11.59 -1.49
N ASN A 164 -4.68 12.14 -0.39
CA ASN A 164 -4.39 13.50 0.04
C ASN A 164 -2.89 13.71 0.34
N ASP A 165 -2.25 12.72 0.96
CA ASP A 165 -0.81 12.74 1.21
C ASP A 165 0.05 12.45 -0.03
N GLY A 166 -0.56 12.05 -1.14
CA GLY A 166 0.13 11.66 -2.37
C GLY A 166 0.83 10.31 -2.26
N LEU A 167 0.33 9.43 -1.40
CA LEU A 167 0.76 8.05 -1.27
C LEU A 167 -0.04 7.17 -2.22
N GLU A 168 0.65 6.33 -2.98
CA GLU A 168 0.02 5.38 -3.91
C GLU A 168 -0.82 4.36 -3.15
N VAL A 169 -2.10 4.28 -3.46
CA VAL A 169 -3.05 3.36 -2.82
C VAL A 169 -3.17 2.12 -3.71
N LEU A 170 -3.19 0.95 -3.08
CA LEU A 170 -3.65 -0.26 -3.75
C LEU A 170 -5.17 -0.34 -3.60
N ASP A 171 -5.92 -0.16 -4.67
CA ASP A 171 -7.38 -0.13 -4.61
C ASP A 171 -8.06 -0.85 -5.80
N SER A 172 -9.37 -0.66 -5.92
CA SER A 172 -10.17 -1.29 -6.99
C SER A 172 -9.71 -0.96 -8.41
N GLU A 173 -9.01 0.15 -8.62
CA GLU A 173 -8.47 0.53 -9.93
C GLU A 173 -7.35 -0.42 -10.38
N ASP A 174 -6.70 -1.10 -9.44
CA ASP A 174 -5.63 -2.07 -9.69
C ASP A 174 -6.13 -3.49 -9.98
N TYR A 175 -7.44 -3.73 -9.91
CA TYR A 175 -7.99 -5.07 -10.04
C TYR A 175 -7.64 -5.73 -11.38
N GLY A 176 -7.11 -6.95 -11.30
CA GLY A 176 -6.69 -7.69 -12.49
C GLY A 176 -5.29 -7.32 -13.00
N SER A 177 -4.62 -6.33 -12.40
CA SER A 177 -3.22 -6.04 -12.69
C SER A 177 -2.31 -7.16 -12.22
N THR A 178 -1.37 -7.55 -13.08
CA THR A 178 -0.36 -8.57 -12.77
C THR A 178 0.83 -7.99 -12.02
N LYS A 179 0.93 -6.67 -11.92
CA LYS A 179 1.94 -5.99 -11.12
C LYS A 179 1.40 -4.69 -10.58
N VAL A 180 1.49 -4.51 -9.27
CA VAL A 180 1.05 -3.31 -8.56
C VAL A 180 2.09 -2.93 -7.52
N GLU A 181 2.18 -1.65 -7.19
CA GLU A 181 3.08 -1.11 -6.18
C GLU A 181 2.37 0.00 -5.44
N GLY A 182 2.38 -0.05 -4.11
CA GLY A 182 1.69 0.96 -3.31
C GLY A 182 1.72 0.64 -1.83
N TRP A 183 0.91 1.37 -1.07
CA TRP A 183 0.82 1.25 0.38
C TRP A 183 -0.38 0.39 0.78
N ILE A 184 -0.09 -0.73 1.43
CA ILE A 184 -1.09 -1.49 2.17
C ILE A 184 -1.34 -0.76 3.48
N SER A 185 -2.57 -0.33 3.70
CA SER A 185 -2.95 0.43 4.89
C SER A 185 -3.57 -0.49 5.94
N MET A 186 -3.13 -0.35 7.20
CA MET A 186 -3.50 -1.25 8.28
C MET A 186 -3.85 -0.51 9.55
N ALA A 187 -4.73 -1.07 10.37
CA ALA A 187 -5.12 -0.46 11.64
C ALA A 187 -5.11 -1.46 12.80
N ALA A 188 -4.61 -1.01 13.95
CA ALA A 188 -4.80 -1.65 15.25
C ALA A 188 -5.97 -0.97 15.97
N LEU A 189 -7.04 -1.72 16.26
CA LEU A 189 -8.37 -1.21 16.66
C LEU A 189 -8.53 -0.78 18.12
N SER A 190 -7.42 -0.45 18.78
CA SER A 190 -7.37 0.09 20.16
C SER A 190 -5.92 0.15 20.62
N GLU A 191 -5.70 0.85 21.73
CA GLU A 191 -4.45 0.78 22.49
C GLU A 191 -4.05 -0.65 22.92
N SER A 192 -5.02 -1.56 23.10
CA SER A 192 -4.73 -2.93 23.54
C SER A 192 -4.14 -3.81 22.42
N THR A 193 -4.44 -3.47 21.16
CA THR A 193 -3.98 -4.15 19.95
C THR A 193 -2.83 -3.41 19.27
N LYS A 194 -2.52 -2.18 19.70
CA LYS A 194 -1.44 -1.37 19.18
C LYS A 194 -0.11 -2.13 19.20
N LEU A 195 0.63 -2.11 18.10
CA LEU A 195 1.97 -2.71 18.03
C LEU A 195 2.94 -1.91 18.90
N LYS A 196 3.97 -2.58 19.42
CA LYS A 196 5.10 -1.88 20.01
C LYS A 196 5.84 -1.09 18.93
N PRO A 197 6.60 -0.05 19.29
CA PRO A 197 7.43 0.67 18.33
C PRO A 197 8.26 -0.27 17.48
N PHE A 198 8.32 -0.03 16.16
CA PHE A 198 9.08 -0.91 15.24
C PHE A 198 10.57 -0.96 15.59
N SER A 199 11.08 0.09 16.26
CA SER A 199 12.44 0.13 16.80
C SER A 199 12.73 -0.93 17.86
N GLU A 200 11.72 -1.51 18.51
CA GLU A 200 11.90 -2.63 19.45
C GLU A 200 12.18 -3.96 18.74
N GLY A 201 11.96 -4.05 17.42
CA GLY A 201 12.27 -5.24 16.63
C GLY A 201 11.38 -6.45 16.94
N THR A 202 10.18 -6.22 17.47
CA THR A 202 9.21 -7.28 17.80
C THR A 202 8.10 -7.44 16.76
N THR A 203 8.04 -6.59 15.73
CA THR A 203 6.98 -6.67 14.71
C THR A 203 7.40 -7.59 13.58
N SER A 204 6.48 -8.43 13.14
CA SER A 204 6.62 -9.26 11.94
C SER A 204 5.53 -8.88 10.93
N ILE A 205 5.87 -8.99 9.64
CA ILE A 205 4.91 -8.94 8.54
C ILE A 205 4.39 -10.37 8.34
N VAL A 206 3.07 -10.50 8.29
CA VAL A 206 2.38 -11.78 8.11
C VAL A 206 1.70 -11.75 6.75
N TYR A 207 2.00 -12.73 5.92
CA TYR A 207 1.21 -13.07 4.74
C TYR A 207 0.41 -14.33 5.07
N ASP A 208 -0.92 -14.24 5.14
CA ASP A 208 -1.83 -15.33 5.48
C ASP A 208 -3.00 -15.36 4.48
N ARG A 209 -2.81 -16.13 3.40
CA ARG A 209 -3.83 -16.32 2.37
C ARG A 209 -4.68 -17.53 2.70
N ALA A 210 -5.98 -17.31 2.84
CA ALA A 210 -6.96 -18.38 2.97
C ALA A 210 -7.01 -19.29 1.72
N ALA A 211 -7.53 -20.50 1.89
CA ALA A 211 -7.83 -21.37 0.76
C ALA A 211 -8.85 -20.70 -0.17
N GLY A 212 -8.64 -20.81 -1.48
CA GLY A 212 -9.40 -20.06 -2.47
C GLY A 212 -9.58 -20.79 -3.77
N LYS A 213 -10.38 -20.22 -4.67
CA LYS A 213 -10.59 -20.71 -6.02
C LYS A 213 -10.33 -19.59 -7.02
N GLY A 214 -9.49 -19.85 -8.01
CA GLY A 214 -9.22 -18.89 -9.08
C GLY A 214 -10.50 -18.63 -9.86
N VAL A 215 -10.88 -17.34 -9.98
CA VAL A 215 -12.14 -16.97 -10.63
C VAL A 215 -12.15 -17.34 -12.11
N GLN A 216 -10.99 -17.20 -12.78
CA GLN A 216 -10.84 -17.51 -14.20
C GLN A 216 -10.60 -19.00 -14.47
N SER A 217 -9.60 -19.60 -13.82
CA SER A 217 -9.21 -21.00 -14.07
C SER A 217 -10.11 -22.02 -13.37
N GLY A 218 -10.82 -21.61 -12.32
CA GLY A 218 -11.55 -22.50 -11.43
C GLY A 218 -10.65 -23.41 -10.58
N LYS A 219 -9.32 -23.25 -10.64
CA LYS A 219 -8.34 -24.02 -9.86
C LYS A 219 -8.53 -23.75 -8.37
N GLN A 220 -8.42 -24.78 -7.55
CA GLN A 220 -8.40 -24.65 -6.10
C GLN A 220 -6.97 -24.44 -5.61
N TYR A 221 -6.79 -23.53 -4.68
CA TYR A 221 -5.52 -23.25 -4.03
C TYR A 221 -5.68 -23.50 -2.53
N ALA A 222 -4.73 -24.24 -1.94
CA ALA A 222 -4.68 -24.42 -0.49
C ALA A 222 -4.40 -23.08 0.21
N ALA A 223 -4.73 -23.00 1.50
CA ALA A 223 -4.28 -21.89 2.32
C ALA A 223 -2.74 -21.90 2.40
N TYR A 224 -2.15 -20.73 2.48
CA TYR A 224 -0.71 -20.55 2.59
C TYR A 224 -0.44 -19.39 3.54
N SER A 225 0.52 -19.57 4.44
CA SER A 225 0.95 -18.53 5.35
C SER A 225 2.46 -18.51 5.48
N ASP A 226 3.03 -17.31 5.56
CA ASP A 226 4.42 -17.08 5.92
C ASP A 226 4.52 -15.83 6.81
N THR A 227 5.55 -15.78 7.65
CA THR A 227 5.77 -14.68 8.59
C THR A 227 7.25 -14.36 8.64
N GLN A 228 7.57 -13.09 8.45
CA GLN A 228 8.95 -12.61 8.43
C GLN A 228 9.09 -11.34 9.25
N ASP A 229 10.23 -11.16 9.91
CA ASP A 229 10.47 -10.03 10.79
C ASP A 229 10.58 -8.71 10.01
N LEU A 230 9.93 -7.67 10.54
CA LEU A 230 10.11 -6.30 10.09
C LEU A 230 11.36 -5.73 10.76
N VAL A 231 12.35 -5.33 9.97
CA VAL A 231 13.61 -4.78 10.48
C VAL A 231 13.90 -3.43 9.84
N LEU A 232 13.91 -2.36 10.65
CA LEU A 232 14.29 -1.01 10.22
C LEU A 232 15.77 -0.93 9.79
N LYS A 233 16.12 0.02 8.90
CA LYS A 233 17.48 0.22 8.35
C LYS A 233 18.36 1.26 9.07
#